data_AF-A0AAE9I8Q5-F1
#
_entry.id   AF-A0AAE9I8Q5-F1
#
_cell.length_a   1.000
_cell.length_b   1.000
_cell.length_c   1.000
_cell.angle_alpha   90.00
_cell.angle_beta   90.00
_cell.angle_gamma   90.00
#
_symmetry.space_group_name_H-M   'P 1'
#
loop_
_entity.id
_entity.type
_entity.pdbx_description
1 polymer ?
#
loop_
_entity_poly.entity_id
_entity_poly.type
_entity_poly.pdbx_seq_one_letter_code
_entity_poly.pdbx_strand_id
1 'polypeptide(L)'
;MNPWTFPVTDDDFDVQRALDEIKEPETRRGDVWQLGRHRLVCGDATNPDDVALLMDGAKAALVVTDPPYNVAVESTSARLAADGRGSIMNDNMPAEDFAGFLYAVFANYAVIMHPTAAIYVFHPSSYQREFEDAMNAAGIVSRTQCVWVKNAATFGWAQYHKNADGPGLGSSD
;
A
#
# COMPACT_ATOMS: atom_id res chain seq x y z
N MET A 1 31.17 13.80 -11.73
CA MET A 1 30.70 12.47 -11.29
C MET A 1 29.92 12.66 -10.00
N ASN A 2 28.70 12.16 -9.91
CA ASN A 2 27.94 12.17 -8.66
C ASN A 2 28.57 11.12 -7.71
N PRO A 3 29.10 11.51 -6.54
CA PRO A 3 29.78 10.58 -5.63
C PRO A 3 28.85 9.57 -4.93
N TRP A 4 27.54 9.60 -5.24
CA TRP A 4 26.52 8.77 -4.59
C TRP A 4 25.85 7.74 -5.50
N THR A 5 26.24 7.64 -6.77
CA THR A 5 25.74 6.59 -7.67
C THR A 5 26.60 5.34 -7.56
N PHE A 6 26.26 4.48 -6.59
CA PHE A 6 26.68 3.08 -6.62
C PHE A 6 25.82 2.34 -7.65
N PRO A 7 26.40 1.46 -8.48
CA PRO A 7 25.60 0.58 -9.31
C PRO A 7 24.73 -0.29 -8.41
N VAL A 8 23.41 -0.28 -8.63
CA VAL A 8 22.52 -1.27 -8.03
C VAL A 8 22.89 -2.61 -8.63
N THR A 9 23.39 -3.50 -7.80
CA THR A 9 23.75 -4.88 -8.18
C THR A 9 22.68 -5.78 -7.63
N ASP A 10 22.16 -6.67 -8.48
CA ASP A 10 21.29 -7.75 -8.04
C ASP A 10 22.10 -8.66 -7.11
N ASP A 11 21.52 -9.07 -5.99
CA ASP A 11 22.15 -9.97 -5.04
C ASP A 11 21.94 -11.45 -5.40
N ASP A 12 21.32 -11.70 -6.56
CA ASP A 12 20.98 -13.03 -7.08
C ASP A 12 20.11 -13.83 -6.08
N PHE A 13 19.29 -13.15 -5.29
CA PHE A 13 18.44 -13.80 -4.29
C PHE A 13 17.36 -14.69 -4.95
N ASP A 14 17.44 -15.99 -4.69
CA ASP A 14 16.48 -16.97 -5.17
C ASP A 14 15.25 -17.05 -4.26
N VAL A 15 14.22 -16.29 -4.64
CA VAL A 15 12.93 -16.23 -3.91
C VAL A 15 12.27 -17.60 -3.81
N GLN A 16 12.28 -18.41 -4.87
CA GLN A 16 11.56 -19.68 -4.87
C GLN A 16 12.24 -20.68 -3.94
N ARG A 17 13.58 -20.77 -4.02
CA ARG A 17 14.35 -21.59 -3.10
C ARG A 17 14.14 -21.17 -1.65
N ALA A 18 14.15 -19.86 -1.36
CA ALA A 18 13.90 -19.37 -0.02
C ALA A 18 12.51 -19.77 0.50
N LEU A 19 11.47 -19.68 -0.35
CA LEU A 19 10.12 -20.12 0.01
C LEU A 19 10.04 -21.63 0.26
N ASP A 20 10.68 -22.44 -0.58
CA ASP A 20 10.70 -23.91 -0.44
C ASP A 20 11.46 -24.37 0.82
N GLU A 21 12.47 -23.60 1.25
CA GLU A 21 13.24 -23.86 2.48
C GLU A 21 12.48 -23.44 3.76
N ILE A 22 11.53 -22.50 3.68
CA ILE A 22 10.70 -22.06 4.81
C ILE A 22 9.64 -23.14 5.12
N LYS A 23 9.90 -23.92 6.17
CA LYS A 23 8.91 -24.89 6.68
C LYS A 23 7.93 -24.27 7.66
N GLU A 24 8.42 -23.36 8.50
CA GLU A 24 7.65 -22.63 9.50
C GLU A 24 8.12 -21.18 9.46
N PRO A 25 7.22 -20.18 9.30
CA PRO A 25 7.60 -18.78 9.34
C PRO A 25 8.27 -18.45 10.67
N GLU A 26 9.47 -17.85 10.61
CA GLU A 26 10.18 -17.35 11.78
C GLU A 26 9.39 -16.20 12.44
N THR A 27 8.96 -15.24 11.63
CA THR A 27 8.18 -14.08 12.07
C THR A 27 6.71 -14.43 12.27
N ARG A 28 6.18 -14.07 13.44
CA ARG A 28 4.80 -14.31 13.87
C ARG A 28 4.15 -13.01 14.33
N ARG A 29 2.81 -13.00 14.33
CA ARG A 29 2.05 -11.86 14.82
C ARG A 29 2.44 -11.53 16.25
N GLY A 30 2.71 -10.25 16.52
CA GLY A 30 3.22 -9.75 17.80
C GLY A 30 4.75 -9.66 17.88
N ASP A 31 5.48 -10.23 16.92
CA ASP A 31 6.93 -10.07 16.89
C ASP A 31 7.31 -8.63 16.56
N VAL A 32 8.31 -8.13 17.29
CA VAL A 32 8.87 -6.80 17.15
C VAL A 32 10.35 -6.92 16.78
N TRP A 33 10.71 -6.37 15.63
CA TRP A 33 12.07 -6.34 15.12
C TRP A 33 12.64 -4.93 15.26
N GLN A 34 13.72 -4.79 16.03
CA GLN A 34 14.45 -3.54 16.17
C GLN A 34 15.60 -3.47 15.16
N LEU A 35 15.46 -2.58 14.17
CA LEU A 35 16.40 -2.39 13.06
C LEU A 35 17.14 -1.05 13.24
N GLY A 36 18.02 -1.00 14.22
CA GLY A 36 18.71 0.23 14.61
C GLY A 36 17.74 1.24 15.22
N ARG A 37 17.46 2.35 14.52
CA ARG A 37 16.41 3.33 14.93
C ARG A 37 15.01 2.99 14.41
N HIS A 38 14.91 2.02 13.50
CA HIS A 38 13.65 1.62 12.88
C HIS A 38 13.04 0.44 13.62
N ARG A 39 11.71 0.35 13.60
CA ARG A 39 10.96 -0.74 14.23
C ARG A 39 10.02 -1.33 13.20
N LEU A 40 9.95 -2.66 13.19
CA LEU A 40 9.05 -3.43 12.35
C LEU A 40 8.22 -4.34 13.27
N VAL A 41 6.91 -4.39 13.04
CA VAL A 41 5.99 -5.27 13.77
C VAL A 41 5.26 -6.14 12.76
N CYS A 42 5.19 -7.45 13.03
CA CYS A 42 4.25 -8.32 12.35
C CYS A 42 2.91 -8.21 13.05
N GLY A 43 1.93 -7.58 12.41
CA GLY A 43 0.65 -7.24 13.04
C GLY A 43 -0.45 -6.98 12.01
N ASP A 44 -1.65 -6.77 12.53
CA ASP A 44 -2.85 -6.41 11.78
C ASP A 44 -3.15 -4.91 11.98
N ALA A 45 -3.15 -4.14 10.90
CA ALA A 45 -3.42 -2.71 10.96
C ALA A 45 -4.87 -2.37 11.38
N THR A 46 -5.79 -3.33 11.31
CA THR A 46 -7.16 -3.18 11.84
C THR A 46 -7.21 -3.40 13.36
N ASN A 47 -6.17 -4.00 13.96
CA ASN A 47 -6.12 -4.27 15.38
C ASN A 47 -5.40 -3.12 16.13
N PRO A 48 -6.07 -2.44 17.08
CA PRO A 48 -5.48 -1.31 17.79
C PRO A 48 -4.28 -1.69 18.67
N ASP A 49 -4.24 -2.91 19.21
CA ASP A 49 -3.15 -3.37 20.08
C ASP A 49 -1.86 -3.59 19.27
N ASP A 50 -1.97 -4.12 18.05
CA ASP A 50 -0.82 -4.30 17.15
C ASP A 50 -0.25 -2.95 16.69
N VAL A 51 -1.13 -1.99 16.36
CA VAL A 51 -0.72 -0.63 15.99
C VAL A 51 -0.08 0.08 17.20
N ALA A 52 -0.64 -0.08 18.41
CA ALA A 52 -0.05 0.45 19.63
C ALA A 52 1.33 -0.16 19.93
N LEU A 53 1.49 -1.47 19.70
CA LEU A 53 2.76 -2.19 19.82
C LEU A 53 3.82 -1.65 18.85
N LEU A 54 3.44 -1.30 17.63
CA LEU A 54 4.34 -0.65 16.67
C LEU A 54 4.77 0.74 17.16
N MET A 55 3.85 1.51 17.74
CA MET A 55 4.11 2.89 18.11
C MET A 55 4.89 3.05 19.42
N ASP A 56 4.79 2.10 20.35
CA ASP A 56 5.56 2.10 21.60
C ASP A 56 5.47 3.42 22.39
N GLY A 57 4.25 3.97 22.45
CA GLY A 57 3.96 5.26 23.10
C GLY A 57 4.32 6.51 22.29
N ALA A 58 5.00 6.37 21.15
CA ALA A 58 5.28 7.48 20.24
C ALA A 58 4.05 7.88 19.41
N LYS A 59 4.11 9.07 18.79
CA LYS A 59 3.11 9.55 17.82
C LYS A 59 3.74 9.74 16.45
N ALA A 60 3.03 9.34 15.40
CA ALA A 60 3.49 9.45 14.03
C ALA A 60 3.38 10.91 13.56
N ALA A 61 4.49 11.48 13.08
CA ALA A 61 4.48 12.78 12.41
C ALA A 61 4.03 12.70 10.94
N LEU A 62 4.10 11.50 10.36
CA LEU A 62 3.70 11.18 9.00
C LEU A 62 3.24 9.72 8.95
N VAL A 63 2.14 9.45 8.25
CA VAL A 63 1.73 8.10 7.86
C VAL A 63 1.79 8.00 6.33
N VAL A 64 2.38 6.94 5.83
CA VAL A 64 2.37 6.59 4.40
C VAL A 64 1.85 5.17 4.30
N THR A 65 0.73 4.99 3.61
CA THR A 65 0.01 3.72 3.61
C THR A 65 -0.53 3.38 2.24
N ASP A 66 -0.48 2.09 1.91
CA ASP A 66 -1.00 1.51 0.69
C ASP A 66 -1.95 0.34 1.04
N PRO A 67 -3.17 0.63 1.57
CA PRO A 67 -4.10 -0.42 1.99
C PRO A 67 -4.58 -1.25 0.79
N PRO A 68 -5.11 -2.48 0.99
CA PRO A 68 -5.80 -3.23 -0.06
C PRO A 68 -6.86 -2.38 -0.81
N TYR A 69 -6.96 -2.57 -2.13
CA TYR A 69 -7.73 -1.70 -3.02
C TYR A 69 -9.11 -2.23 -3.37
N ASN A 70 -9.38 -3.50 -3.04
CA ASN A 70 -10.61 -4.21 -3.37
C ASN A 70 -10.88 -4.31 -4.88
N VAL A 71 -9.84 -4.25 -5.71
CA VAL A 71 -9.96 -4.29 -7.18
C VAL A 71 -9.84 -5.70 -7.75
N ALA A 72 -9.78 -6.71 -6.88
CA ALA A 72 -9.60 -8.12 -7.20
C ALA A 72 -8.45 -8.32 -8.19
N VAL A 73 -7.26 -7.81 -7.85
CA VAL A 73 -6.10 -7.94 -8.75
C VAL A 73 -5.84 -9.41 -9.03
N GLU A 74 -5.99 -9.79 -10.29
CA GLU A 74 -5.49 -11.04 -10.84
C GLU A 74 -4.37 -10.75 -11.84
N SER A 75 -3.22 -11.39 -11.64
CA SER A 75 -2.11 -11.32 -12.57
C SER A 75 -2.24 -12.39 -13.64
N THR A 76 -2.14 -12.00 -14.91
CA THR A 76 -2.01 -12.95 -16.03
C THR A 76 -0.58 -13.45 -16.22
N SER A 77 0.38 -13.01 -15.38
CA SER A 77 1.76 -13.44 -15.45
C SER A 77 1.94 -14.85 -14.91
N ALA A 78 2.35 -15.77 -15.79
CA ALA A 78 2.67 -17.15 -15.42
C ALA A 78 3.75 -17.23 -14.32
N ARG A 79 4.71 -16.29 -14.31
CA ARG A 79 5.74 -16.18 -13.27
C ARG A 79 5.12 -15.81 -11.92
N LEU A 80 4.30 -14.75 -11.88
CA LEU A 80 3.67 -14.33 -10.62
C LEU A 80 2.72 -15.39 -10.09
N ALA A 81 1.99 -16.07 -10.97
CA ALA A 81 1.13 -17.20 -10.60
C ALA A 81 1.94 -18.38 -10.02
N ALA A 82 3.06 -18.75 -10.65
CA ALA A 82 3.95 -19.81 -10.16
C ALA A 82 4.53 -19.49 -8.77
N ASP A 83 4.86 -18.21 -8.53
CA ASP A 83 5.42 -17.73 -7.27
C ASP A 83 4.34 -17.48 -6.19
N GLY A 84 3.08 -17.88 -6.40
CA GLY A 84 1.97 -17.67 -5.46
C GLY A 84 1.48 -16.21 -5.34
N ARG A 85 1.94 -15.31 -6.22
CA ARG A 85 1.63 -13.88 -6.28
C ARG A 85 0.63 -13.54 -7.41
N GLY A 86 -0.14 -14.53 -7.85
CA GLY A 86 -1.13 -14.38 -8.90
C GLY A 86 -2.35 -13.54 -8.49
N SER A 87 -2.59 -13.40 -7.18
CA SER A 87 -3.63 -12.54 -6.61
C SER A 87 -3.18 -11.95 -5.28
N ILE A 88 -3.89 -10.93 -4.80
CA ILE A 88 -3.63 -10.31 -3.49
C ILE A 88 -4.71 -10.77 -2.51
N MET A 89 -4.30 -11.27 -1.34
CA MET A 89 -5.23 -11.64 -0.28
C MET A 89 -6.04 -10.42 0.16
N ASN A 90 -7.31 -10.61 0.51
CA ASN A 90 -8.19 -9.55 1.00
C ASN A 90 -8.46 -8.39 0.00
N ASP A 91 -8.21 -8.61 -1.29
CA ASP A 91 -8.46 -7.62 -2.35
C ASP A 91 -9.79 -7.85 -3.10
N ASN A 92 -10.70 -8.65 -2.55
CA ASN A 92 -12.04 -8.91 -3.09
C ASN A 92 -13.06 -9.20 -1.98
N MET A 93 -13.32 -8.19 -1.16
CA MET A 93 -14.31 -8.16 -0.09
C MET A 93 -15.67 -7.64 -0.58
N PRO A 94 -16.77 -8.07 0.04
CA PRO A 94 -18.06 -7.38 -0.04
C PRO A 94 -17.92 -5.89 0.34
N ALA A 95 -18.75 -5.03 -0.25
CA ALA A 95 -18.62 -3.58 -0.09
C ALA A 95 -18.71 -3.12 1.38
N GLU A 96 -19.60 -3.74 2.16
CA GLU A 96 -19.75 -3.46 3.60
C GLU A 96 -18.52 -3.87 4.42
N ASP A 97 -17.95 -5.04 4.13
CA ASP A 97 -16.74 -5.52 4.78
C ASP A 97 -15.54 -4.64 4.43
N PHE A 98 -15.44 -4.20 3.18
CA PHE A 98 -14.39 -3.30 2.72
C PHE A 98 -14.47 -1.93 3.41
N ALA A 99 -15.67 -1.35 3.52
CA ALA A 99 -15.88 -0.10 4.23
C ALA A 99 -15.51 -0.23 5.72
N GLY A 100 -15.91 -1.34 6.37
CA GLY A 100 -15.54 -1.64 7.75
C GLY A 100 -14.04 -1.80 7.94
N PHE A 101 -13.37 -2.50 7.02
CA PHE A 101 -11.93 -2.67 6.99
C PHE A 101 -11.20 -1.33 6.89
N LEU A 102 -11.56 -0.48 5.90
CA LEU A 102 -10.94 0.84 5.72
C LEU A 102 -11.13 1.72 6.95
N TYR A 103 -12.34 1.75 7.51
CA TYR A 103 -12.62 2.51 8.72
C TYR A 103 -11.76 2.05 9.90
N ALA A 104 -11.65 0.74 10.14
CA ALA A 104 -10.82 0.20 11.22
C ALA A 104 -9.35 0.62 11.09
N VAL A 105 -8.78 0.55 9.87
CA VAL A 105 -7.41 1.00 9.60
C VAL A 105 -7.25 2.50 9.86
N PHE A 106 -8.11 3.34 9.26
CA PHE A 106 -7.98 4.79 9.39
C PHE A 106 -8.27 5.30 10.81
N ALA A 107 -9.19 4.66 11.54
CA ALA A 107 -9.43 4.96 12.95
C ALA A 107 -8.17 4.71 13.79
N ASN A 108 -7.50 3.57 13.58
CA ASN A 108 -6.23 3.28 14.27
C ASN A 108 -5.13 4.29 13.90
N TYR A 109 -5.04 4.68 12.63
CA TYR A 109 -4.08 5.71 12.19
C TYR A 109 -4.36 7.06 12.84
N ALA A 110 -5.62 7.50 12.89
CA ALA A 110 -6.02 8.74 13.55
C ALA A 110 -5.61 8.76 15.04
N VAL A 111 -5.70 7.62 15.73
CA VAL A 111 -5.26 7.51 17.13
C VAL A 111 -3.76 7.71 17.28
N ILE A 112 -2.93 7.19 16.37
CA ILE A 112 -1.47 7.22 16.51
C ILE A 112 -0.81 8.47 15.91
N MET A 113 -1.51 9.22 15.08
CA MET A 113 -1.00 10.43 14.46
C MET A 113 -0.86 11.57 15.47
N HIS A 114 0.20 12.37 15.32
CA HIS A 114 0.29 13.67 15.96
C HIS A 114 -0.81 14.60 15.39
N PRO A 115 -1.40 15.55 16.16
CA PRO A 115 -2.46 16.44 15.66
C PRO A 115 -2.13 17.27 14.42
N THR A 116 -0.83 17.43 14.11
CA THR A 116 -0.33 18.16 12.94
C THR A 116 0.30 17.24 11.88
N ALA A 117 0.15 15.93 12.03
CA ALA A 117 0.72 14.97 11.11
C ALA A 117 0.00 15.01 9.75
N ALA A 118 0.75 14.69 8.69
CA ALA A 118 0.18 14.41 7.38
C ALA A 118 0.00 12.90 7.18
N ILE A 119 -0.90 12.53 6.27
CA ILE A 119 -1.05 11.15 5.81
C ILE A 119 -1.11 11.12 4.29
N TYR A 120 -0.39 10.17 3.69
CA TYR A 120 -0.48 9.83 2.28
C TYR A 120 -1.09 8.44 2.15
N VAL A 121 -2.23 8.37 1.47
CA VAL A 121 -2.99 7.14 1.23
C VAL A 121 -2.98 6.86 -0.25
N PHE A 122 -2.36 5.75 -0.65
CA PHE A 122 -2.45 5.26 -2.01
C PHE A 122 -3.74 4.45 -2.15
N HIS A 123 -4.47 4.67 -3.24
CA HIS A 123 -5.72 3.98 -3.57
C HIS A 123 -6.01 4.13 -5.08
N PRO A 124 -6.90 3.32 -5.67
CA PRO A 124 -7.28 3.46 -7.07
C PRO A 124 -8.38 4.52 -7.20
N SER A 125 -8.47 5.18 -8.35
CA SER A 125 -9.51 6.18 -8.60
C SER A 125 -10.94 5.60 -8.53
N SER A 126 -11.12 4.30 -8.81
CA SER A 126 -12.43 3.63 -8.76
C SER A 126 -13.01 3.49 -7.35
N TYR A 127 -12.16 3.52 -6.33
CA TYR A 127 -12.55 3.43 -4.92
C TYR A 127 -12.25 4.72 -4.14
N GLN A 128 -12.04 5.85 -4.82
CA GLN A 128 -11.78 7.15 -4.19
C GLN A 128 -12.81 7.44 -3.09
N ARG A 129 -14.08 7.20 -3.39
CA ARG A 129 -15.18 7.54 -2.49
C ARG A 129 -15.11 6.74 -1.19
N GLU A 130 -14.89 5.44 -1.28
CA GLU A 130 -14.83 4.53 -0.13
C GLU A 130 -13.67 4.89 0.80
N PHE A 131 -12.50 5.20 0.22
CA PHE A 131 -11.33 5.66 0.97
C PHE A 131 -11.57 7.01 1.63
N GLU A 132 -12.12 7.97 0.91
CA GLU A 132 -12.38 9.32 1.44
C GLU A 132 -13.49 9.32 2.50
N ASP A 133 -14.57 8.56 2.30
CA ASP A 133 -15.64 8.38 3.28
C ASP A 133 -15.09 7.78 4.58
N ALA A 134 -14.26 6.73 4.49
CA ALA A 134 -13.64 6.10 5.66
C ALA A 134 -12.64 7.01 6.39
N MET A 135 -11.81 7.75 5.65
CA MET A 135 -10.90 8.76 6.24
C MET A 135 -11.69 9.85 6.97
N ASN A 136 -12.72 10.40 6.34
CA ASN A 136 -13.56 11.44 6.94
C ASN A 136 -14.27 10.93 8.20
N ALA A 137 -14.78 9.69 8.18
CA ALA A 137 -15.38 9.05 9.34
C ALA A 137 -14.39 8.85 10.50
N ALA A 138 -13.10 8.66 10.20
CA ALA A 138 -12.01 8.61 11.19
C ALA A 138 -11.49 10.01 11.61
N GLY A 139 -12.06 11.10 11.09
CA GLY A 139 -11.61 12.47 11.38
C GLY A 139 -10.37 12.92 10.60
N ILE A 140 -9.98 12.17 9.56
CA ILE A 140 -8.87 12.50 8.67
C ILE A 140 -9.43 13.25 7.46
N VAL A 141 -8.97 14.49 7.27
CA VAL A 141 -9.46 15.35 6.18
C VAL A 141 -8.54 15.24 4.97
N SER A 142 -9.10 14.84 3.82
CA SER A 142 -8.42 14.91 2.52
C SER A 142 -8.17 16.37 2.12
N ARG A 143 -6.91 16.75 1.90
CA ARG A 143 -6.54 18.13 1.51
C ARG A 143 -6.27 18.28 0.02
N THR A 144 -5.63 17.28 -0.58
CA THR A 144 -5.21 17.31 -1.97
C THR A 144 -5.06 15.89 -2.47
N GLN A 145 -5.46 15.66 -3.72
CA GLN A 145 -5.24 14.40 -4.40
C GLN A 145 -4.00 14.50 -5.28
N CYS A 146 -3.05 13.57 -5.09
CA CYS A 146 -1.90 13.41 -5.97
C CYS A 146 -2.17 12.28 -6.96
N VAL A 147 -1.90 12.53 -8.24
CA VAL A 147 -2.05 11.52 -9.30
C VAL A 147 -0.69 10.94 -9.65
N TRP A 148 -0.49 9.65 -9.37
CA TRP A 148 0.70 8.94 -9.79
C TRP A 148 0.57 8.52 -11.26
N VAL A 149 1.23 9.26 -12.15
CA VAL A 149 1.35 8.92 -13.58
C VAL A 149 2.37 7.79 -13.73
N LYS A 150 1.92 6.63 -14.22
CA LYS A 150 2.79 5.49 -14.52
C LYS A 150 3.27 5.62 -15.97
N ASN A 151 4.59 5.70 -16.17
CA ASN A 151 5.21 5.96 -17.48
C ASN A 151 5.23 4.73 -18.43
N ALA A 152 4.51 3.66 -18.08
CA ALA A 152 4.39 2.45 -18.88
C ALA A 152 2.93 1.98 -18.83
N ALA A 153 2.40 1.57 -19.98
CA ALA A 153 1.02 1.12 -20.09
C ALA A 153 0.76 -0.09 -19.20
N THR A 154 -0.18 0.04 -18.26
CA THR A 154 -0.78 -1.11 -17.59
C THR A 154 -1.87 -1.68 -18.48
N PHE A 155 -1.72 -2.92 -18.95
CA PHE A 155 -2.80 -3.65 -19.63
C PHE A 155 -3.97 -3.83 -18.66
N GLY A 156 -5.16 -3.37 -19.04
CA GLY A 156 -6.37 -3.45 -18.23
C GLY A 156 -7.61 -3.12 -19.06
N TRP A 157 -8.80 -3.46 -18.56
CA TRP A 157 -10.06 -3.43 -19.31
C TRP A 157 -10.77 -2.06 -19.32
N ALA A 158 -10.07 -0.98 -18.98
CA ALA A 158 -10.66 0.36 -18.93
C ALA A 158 -10.90 0.91 -20.34
N GLN A 159 -12.04 1.58 -20.56
CA GLN A 159 -12.35 2.26 -21.83
C GLN A 159 -11.33 3.35 -22.18
N TYR A 160 -10.70 3.95 -21.17
CA TYR A 160 -9.54 4.83 -21.29
C TYR A 160 -8.41 4.28 -20.43
N HIS A 161 -7.28 3.95 -21.05
CA HIS A 161 -6.11 3.51 -20.31
C HIS A 161 -5.50 4.67 -19.53
N LYS A 162 -4.97 4.39 -18.33
CA LYS A 162 -4.29 5.36 -17.48
C LYS A 162 -2.90 5.72 -18.03
N ASN A 163 -2.85 6.27 -19.24
CA ASN A 163 -1.72 7.00 -19.77
C ASN A 163 -2.18 8.45 -19.90
N ALA A 164 -1.69 9.33 -19.04
CA ALA A 164 -1.91 10.75 -19.19
C ALA A 164 -0.97 11.29 -20.29
N ASP A 165 -1.17 10.84 -21.53
CA ASP A 165 -0.76 11.64 -22.67
C ASP A 165 -1.84 12.70 -22.83
N GLY A 166 -1.54 13.92 -22.38
CA GLY A 166 -2.38 15.07 -22.67
C GLY A 166 -2.63 15.16 -24.18
N PRO A 167 -3.83 15.59 -24.62
CA PRO A 167 -4.09 15.73 -26.04
C PRO A 167 -3.06 16.71 -26.62
N GLY A 168 -2.24 16.22 -27.54
CA GLY A 168 -1.45 17.07 -28.42
C GLY A 168 -2.42 18.03 -29.09
N LEU A 169 -2.33 19.31 -28.73
CA LEU A 169 -2.96 20.38 -29.47
C LEU A 169 -2.33 20.35 -30.86
N GLY A 170 -3.07 19.78 -31.82
CA GLY A 170 -2.77 19.93 -33.23
C GLY A 170 -2.73 21.42 -33.55
N SER A 171 -1.59 21.90 -33.98
CA SER A 171 -1.44 23.21 -34.58
C SER A 171 -2.26 23.23 -35.88
N SER A 172 -3.27 24.09 -35.91
CA SER A 172 -3.81 24.65 -37.14
C SER A 172 -2.73 25.54 -37.78
N ASP A 173 -2.16 25.07 -38.89
CA ASP A 173 -1.98 25.76 -40.18
C ASP A 173 -1.05 24.94 -41.10
#